data_AF-A0AAJ0AM61-F1
#
_entry.id   AF-A0AAJ0AM61-F1
#
_cell.length_a   1.000
_cell.length_b   1.000
_cell.length_c   1.000
_cell.angle_alpha   90.00
_cell.angle_beta   90.00
_cell.angle_gamma   90.00
#
_symmetry.space_group_name_H-M   'P 1'
#
loop_
_entity.id
_entity.type
_entity.pdbx_description
1 polymer ?
#
loop_
_entity_poly.entity_id
_entity_poly.type
_entity_poly.pdbx_seq_one_letter_code
_entity_poly.pdbx_strand_id
1 'polypeptide(L)'
;MSDGFGYIWIDTCCIDKASSSELTETINSMWVWYQNSRVCYAYLEDVPEEDVDVLVGYSKTFMNCRWFTRGWTLQELIAPPTVIFYSDDWYEIGTRDQMREPLGKITGIDHKFFEYGILDRYGIAQRMS
;
A
#
# COMPACT_ATOMS: atom_id res chain seq x y z
N MET A 1 -9.47 15.61 1.29
CA MET A 1 -9.05 15.11 -0.04
C MET A 1 -9.70 15.96 -1.12
N SER A 2 -8.91 16.71 -1.89
CA SER A 2 -9.37 17.62 -2.96
C SER A 2 -8.55 17.41 -4.24
N ASP A 3 -8.13 16.17 -4.48
CA ASP A 3 -7.15 15.82 -5.52
C ASP A 3 -7.77 15.71 -6.92
N GLY A 4 -9.06 16.03 -7.06
CA GLY A 4 -9.74 16.17 -8.36
C GLY A 4 -10.08 14.85 -9.05
N PHE A 5 -10.03 13.71 -8.35
CA PHE A 5 -10.38 12.41 -8.91
C PHE A 5 -11.91 12.24 -9.06
N GLY A 6 -12.35 11.88 -10.27
CA GLY A 6 -13.77 11.63 -10.57
C GLY A 6 -14.27 10.24 -10.14
N TYR A 7 -13.36 9.34 -9.79
CA TYR A 7 -13.67 7.96 -9.40
C TYR A 7 -12.70 7.49 -8.30
N ILE A 8 -13.21 6.67 -7.38
CA ILE A 8 -12.43 5.97 -6.35
C ILE A 8 -12.79 4.49 -6.41
N TRP A 9 -11.80 3.63 -6.19
CA TRP A 9 -11.98 2.20 -6.08
C TRP A 9 -11.65 1.77 -4.66
N ILE A 10 -12.50 0.95 -4.05
CA ILE A 10 -12.37 0.48 -2.67
C ILE A 10 -12.52 -1.05 -2.69
N ASP A 11 -11.45 -1.76 -2.36
CA ASP A 11 -11.35 -3.22 -2.40
C ASP A 11 -12.52 -3.94 -1.72
N THR A 12 -12.97 -3.41 -0.58
CA THR A 12 -13.97 -4.00 0.30
C THR A 12 -15.39 -3.79 -0.23
N CYS A 13 -15.61 -2.77 -1.07
CA CYS A 13 -16.90 -2.45 -1.66
C CYS A 13 -17.05 -2.93 -3.10
N CYS A 14 -15.93 -3.13 -3.81
CA CYS A 14 -15.91 -3.38 -5.25
C CYS A 14 -15.67 -4.85 -5.63
N ILE A 15 -15.48 -5.76 -4.65
CA ILE A 15 -15.27 -7.19 -4.88
C ILE A 15 -16.33 -8.00 -4.14
N ASP A 16 -17.16 -8.75 -4.87
CA ASP A 16 -18.06 -9.74 -4.28
C ASP A 16 -17.28 -11.00 -3.88
N LYS A 17 -17.07 -11.20 -2.58
CA LYS A 17 -16.30 -12.34 -2.03
C LYS A 17 -17.10 -13.65 -1.98
N ALA A 18 -18.33 -13.69 -2.51
CA ALA A 18 -19.19 -14.88 -2.47
C ALA A 18 -18.97 -15.89 -3.61
N SER A 19 -18.16 -15.58 -4.63
CA SER A 19 -17.96 -16.45 -5.82
C SER A 19 -16.54 -17.01 -5.90
N SER A 20 -16.38 -18.31 -5.66
CA SER A 20 -15.08 -19.00 -5.63
C SER A 20 -14.48 -19.35 -7.01
N SER A 21 -15.05 -18.86 -8.11
CA SER A 21 -14.47 -19.02 -9.47
C SER A 21 -13.76 -17.78 -10.00
N GLU A 22 -13.84 -16.63 -9.31
CA GLU A 22 -13.21 -15.36 -9.73
C GLU A 22 -11.86 -15.08 -9.08
N LEU A 23 -11.46 -15.85 -8.06
CA LEU A 23 -10.33 -15.52 -7.17
C LEU A 23 -9.00 -15.25 -7.91
N THR A 24 -8.70 -15.96 -9.00
CA THR A 24 -7.47 -15.75 -9.78
C THR A 24 -7.56 -14.59 -10.77
N GLU A 25 -8.76 -14.34 -11.33
CA GLU A 25 -9.00 -13.23 -12.25
C GLU A 25 -9.09 -11.90 -11.50
N THR A 26 -9.67 -11.90 -10.30
CA THR A 26 -9.69 -10.76 -9.38
C THR A 26 -8.30 -10.39 -8.88
N ILE A 27 -7.42 -11.36 -8.59
CA ILE A 27 -6.03 -11.09 -8.17
C ILE A 27 -5.22 -10.46 -9.31
N ASN A 28 -5.34 -10.96 -10.54
CA ASN A 28 -4.68 -10.34 -11.69
C ASN A 28 -5.27 -8.96 -12.01
N SER A 29 -6.57 -8.78 -11.81
CA SER A 29 -7.26 -7.49 -12.02
C SER A 29 -6.88 -6.46 -10.95
N MET A 30 -6.74 -6.86 -9.69
CA MET A 30 -6.31 -6.00 -8.59
C MET A 30 -4.94 -5.39 -8.84
N TRP A 31 -3.96 -6.21 -9.26
CA TRP A 31 -2.64 -5.70 -9.62
C TRP A 31 -2.75 -4.61 -10.70
N VAL A 32 -3.52 -4.87 -11.75
CA VAL A 32 -3.71 -3.92 -12.86
C VAL A 32 -4.41 -2.64 -12.38
N TRP A 33 -5.43 -2.74 -11.52
CA TRP A 33 -6.12 -1.57 -10.98
C TRP A 33 -5.21 -0.71 -10.11
N TYR A 34 -4.43 -1.35 -9.23
CA TYR A 34 -3.45 -0.66 -8.41
C TYR A 34 -2.37 -0.01 -9.27
N GLN A 35 -1.81 -0.73 -10.24
CA GLN A 35 -0.77 -0.21 -11.13
C GLN A 35 -1.26 0.98 -11.98
N ASN A 36 -2.52 0.97 -12.42
CA ASN A 36 -3.10 2.05 -13.21
C ASN A 36 -3.75 3.15 -12.35
N SER A 37 -3.77 3.01 -11.03
CA SER A 37 -4.25 4.06 -10.13
C SER A 37 -3.28 5.25 -10.15
N ARG A 38 -3.82 6.46 -9.99
CA ARG A 38 -2.97 7.65 -9.83
C ARG A 38 -2.32 7.70 -8.44
N VAL A 39 -3.08 7.28 -7.44
CA VAL A 39 -2.70 7.26 -6.02
C VAL A 39 -3.52 6.20 -5.31
N CYS A 40 -2.92 5.53 -4.35
CA CYS A 40 -3.58 4.65 -3.40
C CYS A 40 -3.50 5.28 -2.01
N TYR A 41 -4.64 5.41 -1.33
CA TYR A 41 -4.70 5.88 0.05
C TYR A 41 -4.83 4.69 0.98
N ALA A 42 -3.87 4.52 1.89
CA ALA A 42 -3.83 3.42 2.84
C ALA A 42 -4.18 3.95 4.23
N TYR A 43 -5.38 3.63 4.70
CA TYR A 43 -5.86 3.99 6.03
C TYR A 43 -5.46 2.93 7.05
N LEU A 44 -4.71 3.32 8.08
CA LEU A 44 -4.15 2.45 9.09
C LEU A 44 -4.87 2.67 10.43
N GLU A 45 -5.96 1.93 10.64
CA GLU A 45 -6.84 2.10 11.82
C GLU A 45 -6.16 1.82 13.18
N ASP A 46 -4.97 1.21 13.19
CA ASP A 46 -4.19 0.89 14.38
C ASP A 46 -2.95 1.79 14.55
N VAL A 47 -2.88 2.89 13.80
CA VAL A 47 -1.81 3.89 13.87
C VAL A 47 -2.40 5.27 14.22
N PRO A 48 -2.16 5.80 15.43
CA PRO A 48 -2.65 7.11 15.85
C PRO A 48 -1.81 8.27 15.28
N GLU A 49 -2.42 9.47 15.17
CA GLU A 49 -1.73 10.72 14.74
C GLU A 49 -0.48 11.03 15.57
N GLU A 50 -0.54 10.81 16.88
CA GLU A 50 0.52 11.14 17.85
C GLU A 50 1.88 10.49 17.52
N ASP A 51 1.86 9.43 16.71
CA ASP A 51 3.03 8.68 16.29
C ASP A 51 3.63 9.16 14.96
N VAL A 52 3.02 10.12 14.25
CA VAL A 52 3.51 10.60 12.93
C VAL A 52 4.79 11.45 13.05
N ASP A 53 4.99 12.14 14.17
CA ASP A 53 6.11 13.07 14.37
C ASP A 53 7.42 12.40 14.85
N VAL A 54 7.39 11.11 15.21
CA VAL A 54 8.47 10.45 15.97
C VAL A 54 9.58 9.84 15.10
N LEU A 55 9.82 10.40 13.90
CA LEU A 55 10.62 9.87 12.78
C LEU A 55 9.72 9.14 11.77
N VAL A 56 9.57 9.74 10.58
CA VAL A 56 8.74 9.29 9.45
C VAL A 56 8.80 7.76 9.28
N GLY A 57 7.70 7.08 9.64
CA GLY A 57 7.53 5.63 9.51
C GLY A 57 8.27 4.75 10.53
N TYR A 58 9.02 5.31 11.49
CA TYR A 58 9.73 4.54 12.53
C TYR A 58 8.99 4.49 13.87
N SER A 59 7.80 5.08 13.96
CA SER A 59 6.98 4.97 15.15
C SER A 59 6.63 3.51 15.45
N LYS A 60 6.48 3.21 16.74
CA LYS A 60 6.26 1.82 17.17
C LYS A 60 4.95 1.28 16.61
N THR A 61 3.91 2.08 16.53
CA THR A 61 2.60 1.68 15.99
C THR A 61 2.67 1.45 14.49
N PHE A 62 3.31 2.33 13.71
CA PHE A 62 3.49 2.11 12.28
C PHE A 62 4.31 0.84 12.01
N MET A 63 5.46 0.66 12.69
CA MET A 63 6.34 -0.50 12.52
C MET A 63 5.66 -1.83 12.88
N ASN A 64 4.66 -1.81 13.75
CA ASN A 64 3.90 -2.99 14.18
C ASN A 64 2.46 -3.02 13.63
N CYS A 65 2.14 -2.15 12.67
CA CYS A 65 0.81 -2.06 12.09
C CYS A 65 0.42 -3.42 11.50
N ARG A 66 -0.77 -3.89 11.87
CA ARG A 66 -1.26 -5.24 11.54
C ARG A 66 -1.36 -5.46 10.04
N TRP A 67 -1.52 -4.39 9.25
CA TRP A 67 -1.63 -4.46 7.81
C TRP A 67 -0.31 -4.88 7.14
N PHE A 68 0.83 -4.67 7.80
CA PHE A 68 2.12 -5.17 7.32
C PHE A 68 2.42 -6.62 7.71
N THR A 69 1.68 -7.21 8.67
CA THR A 69 1.89 -8.59 9.14
C THR A 69 0.91 -9.60 8.53
N ARG A 70 -0.12 -9.12 7.81
CA ARG A 70 -1.00 -9.97 7.02
C ARG A 70 -0.26 -10.48 5.79
N GLY A 71 -0.16 -11.81 5.67
CA GLY A 71 0.68 -12.49 4.68
C GLY A 71 0.37 -12.11 3.22
N TRP A 72 1.46 -12.14 2.44
CA TRP A 72 1.64 -11.62 1.08
C TRP A 72 1.64 -10.10 1.00
N THR A 73 2.86 -9.57 0.89
CA THR A 73 3.22 -8.18 0.60
C THR A 73 2.26 -7.57 -0.40
N LEU A 74 1.27 -6.88 0.15
CA LEU A 74 0.03 -6.44 -0.50
C LEU A 74 0.35 -5.88 -1.88
N GLN A 75 -0.33 -6.38 -2.91
CA GLN A 75 -0.29 -5.77 -4.23
C GLN A 75 -0.62 -4.27 -4.14
N GLU A 76 -1.36 -3.85 -3.13
CA GLU A 76 -1.74 -2.47 -2.78
C GLU A 76 -0.56 -1.64 -2.28
N LEU A 77 0.47 -2.26 -1.69
CA LEU A 77 1.69 -1.58 -1.27
C LEU A 77 2.67 -1.44 -2.43
N ILE A 78 2.80 -2.48 -3.26
CA ILE A 78 3.82 -2.55 -4.31
C ILE A 78 3.27 -2.00 -5.64
N ALA A 79 2.15 -2.52 -6.13
CA ALA A 79 1.69 -2.24 -7.49
C ALA A 79 1.38 -0.76 -7.78
N PRO A 80 0.82 0.06 -6.85
CA PRO A 80 0.56 1.45 -7.15
C PRO A 80 1.84 2.27 -7.39
N PRO A 81 1.79 3.26 -8.29
CA PRO A 81 2.89 4.20 -8.47
C PRO A 81 3.08 5.09 -7.23
N THR A 82 2.00 5.38 -6.50
CA THR A 82 2.03 6.22 -5.30
C THR A 82 1.08 5.66 -4.25
N VAL A 83 1.59 5.55 -3.02
CA VAL A 83 0.79 5.17 -1.84
C VAL A 83 1.01 6.24 -0.77
N ILE A 84 -0.08 6.73 -0.19
CA ILE A 84 -0.08 7.68 0.93
C ILE A 84 -0.75 7.01 2.12
N PHE A 85 -0.07 6.99 3.25
CA PHE A 85 -0.57 6.42 4.49
C PHE A 85 -1.28 7.47 5.33
N TYR A 86 -2.41 7.07 5.89
CA TYR A 86 -3.23 7.86 6.81
C TYR A 86 -3.42 7.11 8.12
N SER A 87 -3.42 7.83 9.23
CA SER A 87 -3.75 7.34 10.57
C SER A 87 -5.24 7.08 10.74
N ASP A 88 -5.62 6.60 11.92
CA ASP A 88 -7.00 6.31 12.35
C ASP A 88 -7.94 7.54 12.40
N ASP A 89 -7.39 8.74 12.33
CA ASP A 89 -8.12 10.01 12.28
C ASP A 89 -7.96 10.75 10.94
N TRP A 90 -7.45 10.05 9.91
CA TRP A 90 -7.15 10.61 8.58
C TRP A 90 -6.08 11.70 8.58
N TYR A 91 -5.17 11.70 9.55
CA TYR A 91 -3.95 12.48 9.47
C TYR A 91 -2.96 11.82 8.49
N GLU A 92 -2.32 12.61 7.64
CA GLU A 92 -1.35 12.11 6.67
C GLU A 92 -0.05 11.73 7.38
N ILE A 93 0.29 10.44 7.36
CA ILE A 93 1.54 9.93 7.91
C ILE A 93 2.69 10.21 6.93
N GLY A 94 2.40 10.09 5.64
CA GLY A 94 3.32 10.35 4.53
C GLY A 94 3.23 9.29 3.43
N THR A 95 4.18 9.34 2.51
CA THR A 95 4.21 8.47 1.33
C THR A 95 5.08 7.22 1.53
N ARG A 96 4.80 6.17 0.74
CA ARG A 96 5.64 4.97 0.67
C ARG A 96 7.09 5.26 0.32
N ASP A 97 7.34 6.23 -0.56
CA ASP A 97 8.71 6.61 -0.94
C ASP A 97 9.48 7.21 0.25
N GLN A 98 8.81 8.06 1.04
CA GLN A 98 9.38 8.62 2.28
C GLN A 98 9.64 7.55 3.35
N MET A 99 8.86 6.46 3.35
CA MET A 99 8.94 5.38 4.34
C MET A 99 9.67 4.13 3.84
N ARG A 100 10.41 4.22 2.73
CA ARG A 100 11.08 3.07 2.08
C ARG A 100 11.96 2.24 3.03
N GLU A 101 12.71 2.90 3.90
CA GLU A 101 13.60 2.23 4.85
C GLU A 101 12.84 1.49 5.96
N PRO A 102 11.90 2.13 6.70
CA PRO A 102 11.00 1.43 7.60
C PRO A 102 10.27 0.27 6.92
N LEU A 103 9.67 0.51 5.75
CA LEU A 103 8.92 -0.51 5.01
C LEU A 103 9.81 -1.68 4.61
N GLY A 104 11.05 -1.44 4.20
CA GLY A 104 12.01 -2.51 3.91
C GLY A 104 12.35 -3.34 5.16
N LYS A 105 12.45 -2.71 6.33
CA LYS A 105 12.65 -3.41 7.61
C LYS A 105 11.43 -4.23 8.03
N ILE A 106 10.23 -3.70 7.84
CA ILE A 106 8.98 -4.39 8.22
C ILE A 106 8.70 -5.57 7.29
N THR A 107 8.81 -5.34 5.97
CA THR A 107 8.39 -6.30 4.95
C THR A 107 9.48 -7.28 4.51
N GLY A 108 10.75 -6.94 4.76
CA GLY A 108 11.90 -7.68 4.22
C GLY A 108 12.17 -7.43 2.73
N ILE A 109 11.35 -6.62 2.05
CA ILE A 109 11.60 -6.22 0.65
C ILE A 109 12.73 -5.19 0.62
N ASP A 110 13.65 -5.28 -0.35
CA ASP A 110 14.66 -4.25 -0.54
C ASP A 110 13.97 -2.89 -0.76
N HIS A 111 14.26 -1.91 0.10
CA HIS A 111 13.71 -0.55 0.07
C HIS A 111 13.72 0.10 -1.32
N LYS A 112 14.64 -0.29 -2.21
CA LYS A 112 14.69 0.15 -3.59
C LYS A 112 13.39 -0.12 -4.33
N PHE A 113 12.70 -1.23 -4.07
CA PHE A 113 11.41 -1.56 -4.71
C PHE A 113 10.30 -0.57 -4.41
N PHE A 114 10.44 0.24 -3.35
CA PHE A 114 9.45 1.27 -3.00
C PHE A 114 9.72 2.61 -3.69
N GLU A 115 10.87 2.75 -4.36
CA GLU A 115 11.25 3.95 -5.11
C GLU A 115 10.28 4.20 -6.26
N TYR A 116 9.85 5.46 -6.39
CA TYR A 116 8.93 5.86 -7.45
C TYR A 116 9.47 5.49 -8.85
N GLY A 117 8.64 4.81 -9.66
CA GLY A 117 8.96 4.45 -11.05
C GLY A 117 9.97 3.31 -11.23
N ILE A 118 10.36 2.60 -10.16
CA ILE A 118 11.26 1.45 -10.27
C ILE A 118 10.54 0.21 -10.79
N LEU A 119 9.29 -0.01 -10.37
CA LEU A 119 8.56 -1.24 -10.67
C LEU A 119 8.25 -1.39 -12.15
N ASP A 120 7.97 -0.30 -12.86
CA ASP A 120 7.79 -0.28 -14.32
C ASP A 120 8.98 -0.87 -15.09
N ARG A 121 10.14 -1.03 -14.45
CA ARG A 121 11.37 -1.58 -15.04
C ARG A 121 11.56 -3.10 -14.81
N TYR A 122 10.79 -3.72 -13.94
CA TYR A 122 10.92 -5.15 -13.58
C TYR A 122 9.69 -5.96 -13.99
N GLY A 123 9.90 -7.19 -14.49
CA GLY A 123 8.79 -8.11 -14.79
C GLY A 123 8.15 -8.68 -13.51
N ILE A 124 6.88 -9.08 -13.57
CA ILE A 124 6.08 -9.55 -12.40
C ILE A 124 6.83 -10.64 -11.59
N ALA A 125 7.49 -11.59 -12.25
CA ALA A 125 8.23 -12.66 -11.60
C ALA A 125 9.43 -12.17 -10.76
N GLN A 126 10.04 -11.06 -11.15
CA GLN A 126 11.16 -10.43 -10.41
C GLN A 126 10.67 -9.58 -9.23
N ARG A 127 9.37 -9.25 -9.19
CA ARG A 127 8.75 -8.47 -8.11
C ARG A 127 8.27 -9.35 -6.94
N MET A 128 8.30 -10.69 -7.10
CA MET A 128 7.76 -11.67 -6.13
C MET A 128 8.82 -12.67 -5.61
N SER A 129 10.12 -12.41 -5.86
CA SER A 129 11.24 -13.29 -5.46
C SER A 129 12.07 -12.68 -4.34
#